data_AF-A0A5C9AA64-F1
#
_entry.id   AF-A0A5C9AA64-F1
#
_cell.length_a   1.000
_cell.length_b   1.000
_cell.length_c   1.000
_cell.angle_alpha   90.00
_cell.angle_beta   90.00
_cell.angle_gamma   90.00
#
_symmetry.space_group_name_H-M   'P 1'
#
loop_
_entity.id
_entity.type
_entity.pdbx_description
1 polymer ?
#
loop_
_entity_poly.entity_id
_entity_poly.type
_entity_poly.pdbx_seq_one_letter_code
_entity_poly.pdbx_strand_id
1 'polypeptide(L)'
;MKTLLPIAAAATLLCACTDGTAPSSGTETNTASPSTGPSALQCEAGNNLLANAEFATNVAGAAPPWMSSQHAGEKSFELTLANGTAKIEKIATQPWFTLSQGLQATPLRGQTLEYSAELKLDLNEEGVNHGFKVGGGLMMTLRGDPDPVMGGDRLLASEKFEHEPHMGTWDWTPVTLRFTVPENATSVRLGFAQYANGSMEIRKPALYRCSAVDQD
;
A
#
# COMPACT_ATOMS: atom_id res chain seq x y z
N MET A 1 -44.97 -31.03 -9.39
CA MET A 1 -44.99 -31.78 -10.66
C MET A 1 -43.74 -31.43 -11.44
N LYS A 2 -42.89 -32.46 -11.73
CA LYS A 2 -42.10 -32.72 -12.97
C LYS A 2 -41.52 -31.49 -13.72
N THR A 3 -40.21 -31.33 -14.00
CA THR A 3 -39.21 -32.25 -14.62
C THR A 3 -37.82 -31.53 -14.52
N LEU A 4 -36.71 -32.09 -13.98
CA LEU A 4 -35.58 -32.81 -14.65
C LEU A 4 -35.15 -32.18 -16.01
N LEU A 5 -33.88 -31.99 -16.43
CA LEU A 5 -32.49 -32.21 -15.97
C LEU A 5 -31.54 -31.56 -17.06
N PRO A 6 -30.20 -31.79 -17.14
CA PRO A 6 -29.16 -30.78 -17.42
C PRO A 6 -28.47 -30.92 -18.80
N ILE A 7 -27.46 -30.09 -19.09
CA ILE A 7 -26.43 -30.39 -20.10
C ILE A 7 -25.03 -30.18 -19.50
N ALA A 8 -24.29 -31.28 -19.42
CA ALA A 8 -22.85 -31.32 -19.22
C ALA A 8 -22.14 -31.35 -20.58
N ALA A 9 -20.96 -30.74 -20.66
CA ALA A 9 -19.99 -31.06 -21.72
C ALA A 9 -18.59 -31.05 -21.10
N ALA A 10 -18.05 -32.26 -20.92
CA ALA A 10 -16.66 -32.52 -20.63
C ALA A 10 -15.89 -32.63 -21.94
N ALA A 11 -14.70 -32.04 -22.02
CA ALA A 11 -13.73 -32.32 -23.08
C ALA A 11 -12.36 -32.52 -22.45
N THR A 12 -12.02 -33.79 -22.21
CA THR A 12 -10.67 -34.30 -21.98
C THR A 12 -9.94 -34.41 -23.33
N LEU A 13 -8.72 -33.89 -23.41
CA LEU A 13 -7.76 -34.27 -24.45
C LEU A 13 -6.47 -34.74 -23.76
N LEU A 14 -6.25 -36.06 -23.79
CA LEU A 14 -4.94 -36.68 -23.57
C LEU A 14 -4.18 -36.72 -24.89
N CYS A 15 -2.89 -36.43 -24.86
CA CYS A 15 -1.94 -36.96 -25.84
C CYS A 15 -0.63 -37.31 -25.13
N ALA A 16 -0.20 -38.56 -25.32
CA ALA A 16 0.98 -39.15 -24.72
C ALA A 16 2.01 -39.52 -25.81
N CYS A 17 3.29 -39.32 -25.45
CA CYS A 17 4.53 -39.99 -25.85
C CYS A 17 4.93 -40.13 -27.34
N THR A 18 6.17 -39.71 -27.65
CA THR A 18 7.18 -40.61 -28.23
C THR A 18 8.60 -40.17 -27.83
N ASP A 19 9.38 -41.15 -27.34
CA ASP A 19 10.83 -41.09 -27.14
C ASP A 19 11.58 -41.35 -28.45
N GLY A 20 12.74 -40.70 -28.63
CA GLY A 20 13.68 -40.97 -29.73
C GLY A 20 15.10 -40.50 -29.38
N THR A 21 16.04 -41.44 -29.34
CA THR A 21 17.42 -41.32 -28.83
C THR A 21 18.47 -41.02 -29.93
N ALA A 22 19.24 -39.93 -29.72
CA ALA A 22 20.69 -39.67 -30.01
C ALA A 22 21.29 -39.80 -31.44
N PRO A 23 22.56 -39.35 -31.69
CA PRO A 23 23.30 -38.16 -31.22
C PRO A 23 23.87 -37.31 -32.39
N SER A 24 24.29 -36.07 -32.13
CA SER A 24 25.27 -35.38 -33.00
C SER A 24 26.18 -34.50 -32.17
N SER A 25 27.47 -34.80 -32.29
CA SER A 25 28.60 -34.09 -31.72
C SER A 25 28.74 -32.71 -32.34
N GLY A 26 28.59 -31.67 -31.52
CA GLY A 26 28.93 -30.30 -31.84
C GLY A 26 29.45 -29.63 -30.57
N THR A 27 30.77 -29.61 -30.42
CA THR A 27 31.45 -28.88 -29.34
C THR A 27 31.38 -27.39 -29.67
N GLU A 28 30.27 -26.75 -29.31
CA GLU A 28 30.23 -25.29 -29.14
C GLU A 28 30.38 -25.02 -27.64
N THR A 29 31.58 -24.59 -27.25
CA THR A 29 31.81 -23.88 -25.98
C THR A 29 31.01 -22.58 -26.01
N ASN A 30 29.72 -22.68 -25.70
CA ASN A 30 28.94 -21.56 -25.21
C ASN A 30 29.44 -21.26 -23.81
N THR A 31 30.40 -20.35 -23.72
CA THR A 31 30.64 -19.57 -22.51
C THR A 31 29.33 -18.87 -22.18
N ALA A 32 28.49 -19.51 -21.37
CA ALA A 32 27.32 -18.89 -20.80
C ALA A 32 27.81 -17.72 -19.94
N SER A 33 27.70 -16.51 -20.48
CA SER A 33 27.73 -15.30 -19.67
C SER A 33 26.75 -15.50 -18.52
N PRO A 34 27.11 -15.23 -17.26
CA PRO A 34 26.12 -15.16 -16.20
C PRO A 34 25.11 -14.10 -16.63
N SER A 35 23.90 -14.52 -16.97
CA SER A 35 22.81 -13.59 -17.17
C SER A 35 22.54 -12.98 -15.81
N THR A 36 23.04 -11.78 -15.57
CA THR A 36 22.64 -10.93 -14.45
C THR A 36 21.14 -10.68 -14.63
N GLY A 37 20.33 -11.57 -14.09
CA GLY A 37 18.90 -11.34 -13.95
C GLY A 37 18.69 -10.08 -13.11
N PRO A 38 17.55 -9.38 -13.26
CA PRO A 38 17.26 -8.24 -12.41
C PRO A 38 17.30 -8.71 -10.95
N SER A 39 18.25 -8.16 -10.18
CA SER A 39 18.36 -8.39 -8.75
C SER A 39 17.00 -8.07 -8.11
N ALA A 40 16.43 -9.05 -7.40
CA ALA A 40 15.16 -8.87 -6.72
C ALA A 40 15.36 -7.88 -5.56
N LEU A 41 14.55 -6.83 -5.50
CA LEU A 41 14.52 -5.93 -4.34
C LEU A 41 13.93 -6.68 -3.14
N GLN A 42 14.69 -6.75 -2.06
CA GLN A 42 14.21 -7.27 -0.79
C GLN A 42 14.13 -6.13 0.21
N CYS A 43 12.99 -6.01 0.86
CA CYS A 43 12.79 -5.06 1.94
C CYS A 43 13.07 -5.80 3.24
N GLU A 44 14.25 -5.59 3.81
CA GLU A 44 14.59 -6.20 5.08
C GLU A 44 13.67 -5.63 6.17
N ALA A 45 13.13 -6.50 7.01
CA ALA A 45 12.43 -6.13 8.24
C ALA A 45 13.43 -5.57 9.28
N GLY A 46 14.12 -4.50 8.91
CA GLY A 46 15.02 -3.75 9.78
C GLY A 46 14.25 -2.87 10.76
N ASN A 47 14.84 -1.74 11.14
CA ASN A 47 14.17 -0.79 12.02
C ASN A 47 12.98 -0.15 11.30
N ASN A 48 11.76 -0.36 11.83
CA ASN A 48 10.56 0.32 11.36
C ASN A 48 10.77 1.83 11.50
N LEU A 49 10.67 2.54 10.38
CA LEU A 49 10.86 3.99 10.34
C LEU A 49 9.66 4.76 10.90
N LEU A 50 8.54 4.08 11.12
CA LEU A 50 7.35 4.66 11.75
C LEU A 50 7.48 4.59 13.26
N ALA A 51 7.17 5.71 13.92
CA ALA A 51 7.01 5.73 15.36
C ALA A 51 5.58 5.31 15.75
N ASN A 52 5.46 4.73 16.95
CA ASN A 52 4.19 4.36 17.57
C ASN A 52 3.26 3.53 16.64
N ALA A 53 3.80 2.45 16.07
CA ALA A 53 3.04 1.55 15.19
C ALA A 53 1.88 0.84 15.93
N GLU A 54 1.98 0.70 17.25
CA GLU A 54 0.95 0.11 18.11
C GLU A 54 -0.15 1.11 18.51
N PHE A 55 -0.16 2.32 17.94
CA PHE A 55 -1.15 3.36 18.23
C PHE A 55 -1.37 3.60 19.74
N ALA A 56 -0.31 3.49 20.54
CA ALA A 56 -0.39 3.66 21.98
C ALA A 56 -0.81 5.10 22.30
N THR A 57 -1.86 5.23 23.10
CA THR A 57 -2.46 6.52 23.45
C THR A 57 -1.77 7.15 24.67
N ASN A 58 -1.61 8.46 24.64
CA ASN A 58 -1.26 9.27 25.81
C ASN A 58 -2.50 9.56 26.68
N VAL A 59 -2.31 10.33 27.76
CA VAL A 59 -3.39 10.70 28.71
C VAL A 59 -4.53 11.50 28.08
N ALA A 60 -4.30 12.15 26.93
CA ALA A 60 -5.32 12.88 26.19
C ALA A 60 -6.06 12.01 25.16
N GLY A 61 -5.76 10.70 25.10
CA GLY A 61 -6.35 9.77 24.14
C GLY A 61 -5.77 9.86 22.72
N ALA A 62 -4.74 10.68 22.50
CA ALA A 62 -4.06 10.79 21.22
C ALA A 62 -2.89 9.79 21.13
N ALA A 63 -2.52 9.35 19.92
CA ALA A 63 -1.35 8.49 19.70
C ALA A 63 -0.22 9.21 18.93
N PRO A 64 0.50 10.19 19.53
CA PRO A 64 1.62 10.84 18.86
C PRO A 64 2.67 9.83 18.33
N PRO A 65 3.31 10.09 17.18
CA PRO A 65 3.20 11.30 16.37
C PRO A 65 2.07 11.27 15.33
N TRP A 66 1.13 10.31 15.41
CA TRP A 66 0.01 10.27 14.50
C TRP A 66 -0.88 11.49 14.67
N MET A 67 -1.17 12.16 13.56
CA MET A 67 -2.03 13.33 13.48
C MET A 67 -3.23 13.02 12.58
N SER A 68 -4.42 13.21 13.13
CA SER A 68 -5.68 13.12 12.38
C SER A 68 -6.09 14.47 11.81
N SER A 69 -6.68 14.46 10.63
CA SER A 69 -7.32 15.64 10.03
C SER A 69 -8.51 15.20 9.19
N GLN A 70 -9.58 16.01 9.21
CA GLN A 70 -10.72 15.88 8.30
C GLN A 70 -11.03 17.22 7.63
N HIS A 71 -11.89 17.18 6.62
CA HIS A 71 -12.38 18.41 6.00
C HIS A 71 -12.99 19.36 7.04
N ALA A 72 -12.80 20.67 6.81
CA ALA A 72 -13.37 21.71 7.64
C ALA A 72 -14.90 21.68 7.48
N GLY A 73 -15.62 21.58 8.60
CA GLY A 73 -17.07 21.45 8.60
C GLY A 73 -17.53 20.63 9.81
N GLU A 74 -18.65 19.93 9.64
CA GLU A 74 -19.15 19.03 10.67
C GLU A 74 -18.18 17.86 10.92
N LYS A 75 -18.15 17.36 12.16
CA LYS A 75 -17.44 16.11 12.46
C LYS A 75 -18.08 14.99 11.66
N SER A 76 -17.34 14.38 10.75
CA SER A 76 -17.84 13.30 9.89
C SER A 76 -17.07 12.01 10.03
N PHE A 77 -16.04 11.99 10.87
CA PHE A 77 -15.26 10.80 11.12
C PHE A 77 -15.00 10.64 12.62
N GLU A 78 -15.10 9.40 13.08
CA GLU A 78 -14.67 8.99 14.40
C GLU A 78 -13.35 8.23 14.28
N LEU A 79 -12.39 8.57 15.15
CA LEU A 79 -11.13 7.83 15.28
C LEU A 79 -11.12 7.17 16.66
N THR A 80 -11.07 5.84 16.67
CA THR A 80 -10.90 5.06 17.90
C THR A 80 -9.53 4.39 17.89
N LEU A 81 -8.78 4.50 18.98
CA LEU A 81 -7.45 3.90 19.15
C LEU A 81 -7.53 2.92 20.32
N ALA A 82 -7.34 1.63 20.06
CA ALA A 82 -7.40 0.60 21.08
C ALA A 82 -6.63 -0.65 20.66
N ASN A 83 -5.94 -1.30 21.61
CA ASN A 83 -5.33 -2.62 21.44
C ASN A 83 -4.46 -2.76 20.17
N GLY A 84 -3.59 -1.78 19.88
CA GLY A 84 -2.72 -1.85 18.69
C GLY A 84 -3.42 -1.50 17.37
N THR A 85 -4.67 -1.02 17.43
CA THR A 85 -5.51 -0.79 16.25
C THR A 85 -6.06 0.63 16.22
N ALA A 86 -6.07 1.23 15.03
CA ALA A 86 -6.80 2.46 14.74
C ALA A 86 -8.04 2.13 13.89
N LYS A 87 -9.23 2.52 14.36
CA LYS A 87 -10.48 2.45 13.60
C LYS A 87 -10.90 3.84 13.16
N ILE A 88 -11.13 4.00 11.86
CA ILE A 88 -11.73 5.19 11.25
C ILE A 88 -13.12 4.79 10.78
N GLU A 89 -14.13 5.57 11.16
CA GLU A 89 -15.52 5.36 10.75
C GLU A 89 -16.12 6.66 10.27
N LYS A 90 -16.70 6.67 9.06
CA LYS A 90 -17.39 7.84 8.53
C LYS A 90 -18.81 7.89 9.08
N ILE A 91 -19.12 8.94 9.84
CA ILE A 91 -20.37 9.13 10.59
C ILE A 91 -21.23 10.29 10.05
N ALA A 92 -20.71 11.10 9.11
CA ALA A 92 -21.48 12.17 8.44
C ALA A 92 -20.91 12.49 7.04
N THR A 93 -21.17 13.69 6.50
CA THR A 93 -21.10 13.93 5.05
C THR A 93 -19.76 14.44 4.52
N GLN A 94 -18.84 14.89 5.39
CA GLN A 94 -17.59 15.47 4.91
C GLN A 94 -16.74 14.47 4.12
N PRO A 95 -16.03 14.91 3.07
CA PRO A 95 -15.54 14.01 2.03
C PRO A 95 -14.27 13.23 2.38
N TRP A 96 -13.53 13.63 3.41
CA TRP A 96 -12.25 13.00 3.70
C TRP A 96 -11.82 13.04 5.16
N PHE A 97 -11.05 12.02 5.51
CA PHE A 97 -10.24 11.93 6.72
C PHE A 97 -8.84 11.42 6.39
N THR A 98 -7.86 11.82 7.20
CA THR A 98 -6.48 11.33 7.17
C THR A 98 -5.97 11.09 8.59
N LEU A 99 -5.18 10.03 8.78
CA LEU A 99 -4.36 9.77 9.97
C LEU A 99 -2.92 9.57 9.50
N SER A 100 -2.00 10.45 9.87
CA SER A 100 -0.67 10.48 9.23
C SER A 100 0.44 10.92 10.16
N GLN A 101 1.67 10.55 9.81
CA GLN A 101 2.90 11.10 10.39
C GLN A 101 3.80 11.67 9.28
N GLY A 102 4.60 12.67 9.63
CA GLY A 102 5.60 13.26 8.75
C GLY A 102 7.00 12.76 9.10
N LEU A 103 7.81 12.49 8.08
CA LEU A 103 9.21 12.10 8.18
C LEU A 103 10.07 13.07 7.37
N GLN A 104 11.29 13.31 7.83
CA GLN A 104 12.29 14.03 7.05
C GLN A 104 12.76 13.15 5.89
N ALA A 105 12.68 13.64 4.66
CA ALA A 105 13.06 12.87 3.48
C ALA A 105 14.56 12.86 3.22
N THR A 106 15.31 13.87 3.69
CA THR A 106 16.76 14.01 3.44
C THR A 106 17.59 12.73 3.69
N PRO A 107 17.45 12.02 4.83
CA PRO A 107 18.21 10.77 5.06
C PRO A 107 17.68 9.57 4.28
N LEU A 108 16.60 9.72 3.52
CA LEU A 108 15.93 8.67 2.75
C LEU A 108 16.05 8.88 1.24
N ARG A 109 16.58 10.02 0.78
CA ARG A 109 16.78 10.35 -0.64
C ARG A 109 17.51 9.22 -1.37
N GLY A 110 17.03 8.91 -2.59
CA GLY A 110 17.55 7.85 -3.44
C GLY A 110 17.16 6.43 -3.03
N GLN A 111 16.60 6.24 -1.82
CA GLN A 111 16.24 4.91 -1.33
C GLN A 111 14.84 4.51 -1.79
N THR A 112 14.68 3.22 -2.09
CA THR A 112 13.36 2.59 -2.23
C THR A 112 12.87 2.16 -0.85
N LEU A 113 11.63 2.48 -0.55
CA LEU A 113 10.95 2.15 0.69
C LEU A 113 9.73 1.27 0.42
N GLU A 114 9.38 0.45 1.40
CA GLU A 114 8.15 -0.32 1.43
C GLU A 114 7.32 0.13 2.62
N TYR A 115 6.12 0.66 2.35
CA TYR A 115 5.12 1.05 3.33
C TYR A 115 3.99 0.02 3.34
N SER A 116 3.69 -0.55 4.49
CA SER A 116 2.67 -1.60 4.63
C SER A 116 1.84 -1.45 5.89
N ALA A 117 0.68 -2.13 5.90
CA ALA A 117 -0.16 -2.33 7.08
C ALA A 117 -1.07 -3.55 6.86
N GLU A 118 -1.72 -4.03 7.91
CA GLU A 118 -2.89 -4.88 7.79
C GLU A 118 -4.16 -4.02 7.90
N LEU A 119 -5.08 -4.17 6.95
CA LEU A 119 -6.35 -3.45 6.91
C LEU A 119 -7.53 -4.41 7.02
N LYS A 120 -8.55 -4.02 7.77
CA LYS A 120 -9.87 -4.64 7.73
C LYS A 120 -10.86 -3.58 7.26
N LEU A 121 -11.61 -3.90 6.21
CA LEU A 121 -12.43 -2.95 5.48
C LEU A 121 -13.91 -3.33 5.58
N ASP A 122 -14.74 -2.31 5.72
CA ASP A 122 -16.15 -2.36 5.39
C ASP A 122 -16.53 -1.03 4.75
N LEU A 123 -16.16 -0.88 3.47
CA LEU A 123 -16.20 0.39 2.74
C LEU A 123 -17.11 0.30 1.52
N ASN A 124 -17.90 1.36 1.29
CA ASN A 124 -18.77 1.48 0.12
C ASN A 124 -18.80 2.92 -0.42
N GLU A 125 -19.32 3.05 -1.64
CA GLU A 125 -19.44 4.32 -2.36
C GLU A 125 -20.86 4.91 -2.37
N GLU A 126 -21.79 4.32 -1.60
CA GLU A 126 -23.20 4.70 -1.62
C GLU A 126 -23.38 6.17 -1.23
N GLY A 127 -23.91 7.01 -2.13
CA GLY A 127 -24.15 8.42 -1.84
C GLY A 127 -22.88 9.28 -1.76
N VAL A 128 -21.71 8.77 -2.16
CA VAL A 128 -20.50 9.59 -2.30
C VAL A 128 -20.63 10.50 -3.53
N ASN A 129 -20.47 11.82 -3.33
CA ASN A 129 -20.73 12.83 -4.37
C ASN A 129 -19.57 13.84 -4.58
N HIS A 130 -18.32 13.42 -4.31
CA HIS A 130 -17.14 14.26 -4.47
C HIS A 130 -16.22 13.79 -5.60
N GLY A 131 -15.38 14.69 -6.11
CA GLY A 131 -14.43 14.39 -7.21
C GLY A 131 -13.16 13.62 -6.84
N PHE A 132 -13.00 13.18 -5.57
CA PHE A 132 -11.83 12.40 -5.15
C PHE A 132 -11.96 10.91 -5.50
N LYS A 133 -10.82 10.23 -5.73
CA LYS A 133 -10.76 8.75 -5.79
C LYS A 133 -11.39 8.18 -4.52
N VAL A 134 -12.47 7.43 -4.65
CA VAL A 134 -13.17 6.82 -3.51
C VAL A 134 -12.36 5.63 -3.01
N GLY A 135 -12.25 5.46 -1.69
CA GLY A 135 -11.40 4.43 -1.11
C GLY A 135 -11.09 4.62 0.36
N GLY A 136 -10.43 3.62 0.94
CA GLY A 136 -9.72 3.70 2.21
C GLY A 136 -8.43 2.89 2.17
N GLY A 137 -7.40 3.36 2.88
CA GLY A 137 -6.15 2.63 3.04
C GLY A 137 -4.92 3.53 3.03
N LEU A 138 -3.80 2.99 2.56
CA LEU A 138 -2.50 3.68 2.54
C LEU A 138 -2.56 4.99 1.74
N MET A 139 -1.91 6.02 2.29
CA MET A 139 -1.58 7.25 1.57
C MET A 139 -0.11 7.62 1.76
N MET A 140 0.47 8.24 0.74
CA MET A 140 1.82 8.79 0.75
C MET A 140 1.84 10.12 -0.01
N THR A 141 2.62 11.07 0.47
CA THR A 141 2.87 12.35 -0.18
C THR A 141 4.33 12.71 0.00
N LEU A 142 5.02 12.96 -1.10
CA LEU A 142 6.39 13.45 -1.14
C LEU A 142 6.38 14.91 -1.57
N ARG A 143 7.07 15.75 -0.80
CA ARG A 143 7.33 17.14 -1.19
C ARG A 143 8.82 17.38 -1.31
N GLY A 144 9.18 18.32 -2.17
CA GLY A 144 10.56 18.69 -2.46
C GLY A 144 10.85 20.14 -2.20
N ASP A 145 12.02 20.57 -2.66
CA ASP A 145 12.45 21.96 -2.57
C ASP A 145 11.39 22.92 -3.13
N PRO A 146 11.29 24.15 -2.58
CA PRO A 146 10.29 25.10 -3.00
C PRO A 146 10.32 25.37 -4.50
N ASP A 147 9.14 25.51 -5.10
CA ASP A 147 9.06 25.96 -6.48
C ASP A 147 9.58 27.41 -6.58
N PRO A 148 10.59 27.70 -7.43
CA PRO A 148 11.21 29.02 -7.48
C PRO A 148 10.27 30.12 -8.01
N VAL A 149 9.15 29.76 -8.63
CA VAL A 149 8.17 30.69 -9.19
C VAL A 149 6.93 30.79 -8.29
N MET A 150 6.35 29.66 -7.91
CA MET A 150 5.10 29.61 -7.15
C MET A 150 5.31 29.75 -5.65
N GLY A 151 6.53 29.54 -5.15
CA GLY A 151 6.82 29.44 -3.72
C GLY A 151 6.23 28.19 -3.08
N GLY A 152 6.70 27.85 -1.87
CA GLY A 152 6.26 26.68 -1.12
C GLY A 152 6.73 25.34 -1.69
N ASP A 153 6.70 24.31 -0.85
CA ASP A 153 7.24 22.99 -1.19
C ASP A 153 6.51 22.35 -2.37
N ARG A 154 7.25 21.98 -3.41
CA ARG A 154 6.71 21.33 -4.61
C ARG A 154 6.20 19.93 -4.30
N LEU A 155 5.01 19.59 -4.77
CA LEU A 155 4.52 18.20 -4.75
C LEU A 155 5.34 17.36 -5.74
N LEU A 156 6.01 16.32 -5.25
CA LEU A 156 6.79 15.40 -6.07
C LEU A 156 5.99 14.13 -6.41
N ALA A 157 5.28 13.60 -5.43
CA ALA A 157 4.39 12.45 -5.59
C ALA A 157 3.25 12.50 -4.58
N SER A 158 2.09 11.94 -4.94
CA SER A 158 0.98 11.72 -4.04
C SER A 158 0.26 10.45 -4.47
N GLU A 159 0.25 9.45 -3.61
CA GLU A 159 -0.40 8.17 -3.85
C GLU A 159 -1.47 7.95 -2.77
N LYS A 160 -2.65 7.50 -3.20
CA LYS A 160 -3.77 7.20 -2.32
C LYS A 160 -4.46 5.97 -2.87
N PHE A 161 -4.57 4.94 -2.04
CA PHE A 161 -5.28 3.71 -2.41
C PHE A 161 -4.66 3.02 -3.63
N GLU A 162 -3.34 3.13 -3.81
CA GLU A 162 -2.58 2.42 -4.86
C GLU A 162 -2.20 1.00 -4.39
N HIS A 163 -3.19 0.28 -3.87
CA HIS A 163 -3.09 -1.10 -3.39
C HIS A 163 -4.49 -1.73 -3.43
N GLU A 164 -4.56 -3.05 -3.40
CA GLU A 164 -5.82 -3.78 -3.23
C GLU A 164 -5.74 -4.67 -1.99
N PRO A 165 -6.84 -4.81 -1.22
CA PRO A 165 -8.12 -4.13 -1.41
C PRO A 165 -8.11 -2.70 -0.86
N HIS A 166 -8.83 -1.78 -1.52
CA HIS A 166 -9.07 -0.42 -1.02
C HIS A 166 -10.57 -0.04 -0.89
N MET A 167 -11.46 -0.99 -1.19
CA MET A 167 -12.92 -0.88 -1.14
C MET A 167 -13.55 -2.23 -0.78
N GLY A 168 -14.84 -2.24 -0.43
CA GLY A 168 -15.60 -3.44 -0.12
C GLY A 168 -15.41 -3.93 1.31
N THR A 169 -15.84 -5.17 1.56
CA THR A 169 -15.75 -5.81 2.88
C THR A 169 -14.66 -6.88 2.87
N TRP A 170 -13.65 -6.70 3.71
CA TRP A 170 -12.49 -7.57 3.81
C TRP A 170 -12.09 -7.74 5.26
N ASP A 171 -11.77 -8.96 5.67
CA ASP A 171 -11.07 -9.18 6.94
C ASP A 171 -9.60 -8.71 6.83
N TRP A 172 -8.86 -8.76 7.93
CA TRP A 172 -7.46 -8.34 8.02
C TRP A 172 -6.61 -8.86 6.84
N THR A 173 -6.30 -7.94 5.94
CA THR A 173 -5.57 -8.19 4.70
C THR A 173 -4.33 -7.31 4.67
N PRO A 174 -3.13 -7.87 4.40
CA PRO A 174 -1.92 -7.08 4.25
C PRO A 174 -1.98 -6.28 2.95
N VAL A 175 -1.58 -5.01 3.03
CA VAL A 175 -1.45 -4.12 1.88
C VAL A 175 -0.10 -3.43 1.90
N THR A 176 0.42 -3.12 0.72
CA THR A 176 1.78 -2.61 0.56
C THR A 176 1.82 -1.56 -0.55
N LEU A 177 2.67 -0.55 -0.35
CA LEU A 177 3.04 0.47 -1.31
C LEU A 177 4.57 0.58 -1.35
N ARG A 178 5.16 0.48 -2.55
CA ARG A 178 6.60 0.68 -2.74
C ARG A 178 6.86 1.95 -3.52
N PHE A 179 7.79 2.76 -3.06
CA PHE A 179 8.14 4.02 -3.72
C PHE A 179 9.61 4.36 -3.49
N THR A 180 10.19 5.09 -4.44
CA THR A 180 11.55 5.64 -4.31
C THR A 180 11.47 7.09 -3.89
N VAL A 181 12.24 7.49 -2.88
CA VAL A 181 12.30 8.88 -2.41
C VAL A 181 13.18 9.69 -3.38
N PRO A 182 12.63 10.71 -4.07
CA PRO A 182 13.41 11.52 -5.01
C PRO A 182 14.57 12.27 -4.33
N GLU A 183 15.65 12.51 -5.07
CA GLU A 183 16.84 13.21 -4.56
C GLU A 183 16.55 14.63 -4.04
N ASN A 184 15.56 15.31 -4.60
CA ASN A 184 15.15 16.64 -4.17
C ASN A 184 14.01 16.62 -3.14
N ALA A 185 13.66 15.47 -2.56
CA ALA A 185 12.60 15.38 -1.55
C ALA A 185 13.04 16.00 -0.23
N THR A 186 12.19 16.81 0.38
CA THR A 186 12.40 17.46 1.68
C THR A 186 11.58 16.78 2.77
N SER A 187 10.37 16.31 2.45
CA SER A 187 9.49 15.62 3.40
C SER A 187 8.73 14.46 2.78
N VAL A 188 8.47 13.45 3.62
CA VAL A 188 7.55 12.33 3.35
C VAL A 188 6.41 12.43 4.35
N ARG A 189 5.18 12.46 3.88
CA ARG A 189 4.00 12.27 4.73
C ARG A 189 3.34 10.97 4.34
N LEU A 190 3.12 10.10 5.30
CA LEU A 190 2.48 8.80 5.07
C LEU A 190 1.46 8.52 6.16
N GLY A 191 0.52 7.64 5.83
CA GLY A 191 -0.51 7.24 6.78
C GLY A 191 -1.68 6.58 6.07
N PHE A 192 -2.87 6.91 6.54
CA PHE A 192 -4.12 6.32 6.10
C PHE A 192 -5.09 7.43 5.72
N ALA A 193 -5.85 7.21 4.65
CA ALA A 193 -6.94 8.08 4.24
C ALA A 193 -8.23 7.27 4.12
N GLN A 194 -9.37 7.92 4.31
CA GLN A 194 -10.68 7.34 4.04
C GLN A 194 -11.59 8.39 3.41
N TYR A 195 -11.95 8.16 2.14
CA TYR A 195 -12.88 8.99 1.35
C TYR A 195 -14.21 8.25 1.11
N ALA A 196 -14.19 6.93 1.21
CA ALA A 196 -15.39 6.08 1.18
C ALA A 196 -16.24 6.18 2.47
N ASN A 197 -17.49 5.73 2.38
CA ASN A 197 -18.35 5.51 3.54
C ASN A 197 -18.00 4.20 4.25
N GLY A 198 -18.54 4.00 5.45
CA GLY A 198 -18.30 2.82 6.26
C GLY A 198 -17.08 2.96 7.18
N SER A 199 -16.38 1.86 7.42
CA SER A 199 -15.26 1.82 8.37
C SER A 199 -14.03 1.10 7.84
N MET A 200 -12.88 1.52 8.36
CA MET A 200 -11.58 0.90 8.14
C MET A 200 -10.85 0.75 9.47
N GLU A 201 -10.37 -0.46 9.75
CA GLU A 201 -9.48 -0.74 10.86
C GLU A 201 -8.06 -0.99 10.34
N ILE A 202 -7.07 -0.53 11.11
CA ILE A 202 -5.65 -0.53 10.74
C ILE A 202 -4.83 -1.11 11.88
N ARG A 203 -3.91 -2.02 11.58
CA ARG A 203 -2.90 -2.49 12.54
C ARG A 203 -1.56 -2.77 11.89
N LYS A 204 -0.51 -2.83 12.71
CA LYS A 204 0.88 -3.12 12.31
C LYS A 204 1.39 -2.28 11.12
N PRO A 205 1.24 -0.95 11.13
CA PRO A 205 1.83 -0.10 10.10
C PRO A 205 3.35 -0.19 10.15
N ALA A 206 3.99 -0.32 9.00
CA ALA A 206 5.44 -0.42 8.91
C ALA A 206 6.00 0.29 7.68
N LEU A 207 7.17 0.91 7.85
CA LEU A 207 7.95 1.48 6.76
C LEU A 207 9.39 0.97 6.86
N TYR A 208 9.85 0.29 5.81
CA TYR A 208 11.19 -0.28 5.74
C TYR A 208 11.95 0.20 4.51
N ARG A 209 13.29 0.16 4.60
CA ARG A 209 14.17 0.37 3.45
C ARG A 209 14.26 -0.93 2.65
N CYS A 210 14.33 -0.80 1.34
CA CYS A 210 14.58 -1.92 0.45
C CYS A 210 16.01 -1.83 -0.11
N SER A 211 16.65 -2.98 -0.25
CA SER A 211 17.97 -3.14 -0.86
C SER A 211 17.91 -4.16 -2.00
N ALA A 212 18.79 -3.98 -2.98
CA ALA A 212 19.05 -5.03 -3.96
C ALA A 212 19.70 -6.21 -3.23
N VAL A 213 19.27 -7.43 -3.55
CA VAL A 213 19.95 -8.64 -3.08
C VAL A 213 21.01 -9.00 -4.10
N ASP A 214 22.28 -8.95 -3.72
CA ASP A 214 23.34 -9.51 -4.54
C ASP A 214 23.07 -11.02 -4.67
N GLN A 215 22.93 -11.50 -5.90
CA GLN A 215 22.87 -12.95 -6.15
C GLN A 215 24.30 -13.46 -6.18
N ASP A 216 24.71 -14.09 -5.08
CA ASP A 216 25.97 -14.85 -4.98
C ASP A 216 26.03 -16.01 -5.99
#